data_AF-A0A956B8Y1-F1
#
_entry.id   AF-A0A956B8Y1-F1
#
_cell.length_a   1.000
_cell.length_b   1.000
_cell.length_c   1.000
_cell.angle_alpha   90.00
_cell.angle_beta   90.00
_cell.angle_gamma   90.00
#
_symmetry.space_group_name_H-M   'P 1'
#
loop_
_entity.id
_entity.type
_entity.pdbx_description
1 polymer ?
#
loop_
_entity_poly.entity_id
_entity_poly.type
_entity_poly.pdbx_seq_one_letter_code
_entity_poly.pdbx_strand_id
1 'polypeptide(L)'
;MQVRLTMDATGIPGLVAEDDVAAIFGLGVLHGQHRPLQALLLPTAGTGRLQERLLPLPAMAHLDAVAHRLSLPARGRAAAAALSPFTRARVDAYLAGLRQGRLRARPARLEAMLLAGLEVPDAAAMASGFILSSYLGLAEGQERMERVLVEAVARGADLALLEAMFDPHLEGWRPEVLAG
;
A
#
# COMPACT_ATOMS: atom_id res chain seq x y z
N MET A 1 -22.32 16.19 0.36
CA MET A 1 -21.53 16.39 -0.87
C MET A 1 -22.31 15.84 -2.04
N GLN A 2 -22.50 16.63 -3.10
CA GLN A 2 -23.11 16.16 -4.34
C GLN A 2 -22.00 15.78 -5.33
N VAL A 3 -22.09 14.57 -5.88
CA VAL A 3 -21.20 14.08 -6.94
C VAL A 3 -22.04 13.35 -7.98
N ARG A 4 -21.69 13.53 -9.25
CA ARG A 4 -22.30 12.79 -10.36
C ARG A 4 -21.29 11.76 -10.86
N LEU A 5 -21.68 10.50 -10.78
CA LEU A 5 -20.92 9.37 -11.32
C LEU A 5 -21.51 8.98 -12.68
N THR A 6 -20.64 8.77 -13.66
CA THR A 6 -21.00 8.25 -14.99
C THR A 6 -20.19 6.99 -15.28
N MET A 7 -20.66 6.16 -16.19
CA MET A 7 -19.88 5.05 -16.74
C MET A 7 -19.83 5.24 -18.25
N ASP A 8 -18.65 5.14 -18.85
CA ASP A 8 -18.54 5.12 -20.30
C ASP A 8 -18.88 3.73 -20.88
N ALA A 9 -18.88 3.62 -22.22
CA ALA A 9 -19.19 2.38 -22.92
C ALA A 9 -18.23 1.22 -22.63
N THR A 10 -17.03 1.51 -22.10
CA THR A 10 -16.02 0.52 -21.73
C THR A 10 -16.02 0.20 -20.24
N GLY A 11 -16.94 0.80 -19.47
CA GLY A 11 -17.03 0.61 -18.03
C GLY A 11 -16.00 1.41 -17.23
N ILE A 12 -15.42 2.47 -17.81
CA ILE A 12 -14.57 3.39 -17.06
C ILE A 12 -15.47 4.40 -16.33
N PRO A 13 -15.33 4.55 -15.01
CA PRO A 13 -16.12 5.51 -14.26
C PRO A 13 -15.62 6.94 -14.50
N GLY A 14 -16.56 7.85 -14.72
CA GLY A 14 -16.36 9.29 -14.69
C GLY A 14 -16.92 9.90 -13.39
N LEU A 15 -16.33 11.02 -12.99
CA LEU A 15 -16.73 11.77 -11.80
C LEU A 15 -16.80 13.26 -12.12
N VAL A 16 -17.93 13.89 -11.80
CA VAL A 16 -18.08 15.34 -11.78
C VAL A 16 -18.43 15.78 -10.37
N ALA A 17 -17.71 16.79 -9.87
CA ALA A 17 -17.85 17.33 -8.53
C ALA A 17 -17.71 18.86 -8.57
N GLU A 18 -18.26 19.53 -7.56
CA GLU A 18 -18.29 21.00 -7.45
C GLU A 18 -16.96 21.57 -6.94
N ASP A 19 -16.22 20.79 -6.15
CA ASP A 19 -14.92 21.15 -5.59
C ASP A 19 -14.02 19.92 -5.40
N ASP A 20 -12.76 20.15 -5.02
CA ASP A 20 -11.76 19.11 -4.80
C ASP A 20 -12.16 18.10 -3.70
N VAL A 21 -12.83 18.55 -2.64
CA VAL A 21 -13.19 17.70 -1.50
C VAL A 21 -14.31 16.74 -1.92
N ALA A 22 -15.30 17.25 -2.65
CA ALA A 22 -16.34 16.47 -3.32
C ALA A 22 -15.74 15.48 -4.33
N ALA A 23 -14.73 15.90 -5.11
CA ALA A 23 -14.02 15.01 -6.03
C ALA A 23 -13.32 13.86 -5.28
N ILE A 24 -12.64 14.15 -4.17
CA ILE A 24 -11.94 13.14 -3.37
C ILE A 24 -12.91 12.16 -2.70
N PHE A 25 -14.06 12.64 -2.24
CA PHE A 25 -15.15 11.78 -1.79
C PHE A 25 -15.69 10.90 -2.93
N GLY A 26 -15.93 11.46 -4.11
CA GLY A 26 -16.38 10.71 -5.28
C GLY A 26 -15.39 9.61 -5.68
N LEU A 27 -14.09 9.89 -5.61
CA LEU A 27 -13.04 8.90 -5.81
C LEU A 27 -13.11 7.77 -4.77
N GLY A 28 -13.34 8.11 -3.49
CA GLY A 28 -13.60 7.13 -2.44
C GLY A 28 -14.80 6.24 -2.78
N VAL A 29 -15.92 6.81 -3.25
CA VAL A 29 -17.11 6.05 -3.65
C VAL A 29 -16.77 5.05 -4.77
N LEU A 30 -16.05 5.50 -5.80
CA LEU A 30 -15.66 4.63 -6.93
C LEU A 30 -14.74 3.49 -6.47
N HIS A 31 -13.73 3.78 -5.64
CA HIS A 31 -12.86 2.75 -5.10
C HIS A 31 -13.61 1.75 -4.21
N GLY A 32 -14.52 2.22 -3.36
CA GLY A 32 -15.35 1.34 -2.54
C GLY A 32 -16.27 0.45 -3.35
N GLN A 33 -16.78 0.95 -4.47
CA GLN A 33 -17.71 0.21 -5.32
C GLN A 33 -17.00 -0.80 -6.22
N HIS A 34 -15.87 -0.42 -6.83
CA HIS A 34 -15.24 -1.18 -7.91
C HIS A 34 -13.91 -1.85 -7.51
N ARG A 35 -13.24 -1.37 -6.47
CA ARG A 35 -11.94 -1.88 -5.99
C ARG A 35 -11.91 -2.10 -4.47
N PRO A 36 -12.98 -2.61 -3.82
CA PRO A 36 -13.04 -2.66 -2.37
C PRO A 36 -11.93 -3.52 -1.77
N LEU A 37 -11.60 -4.68 -2.34
CA LEU A 37 -10.56 -5.54 -1.77
C LEU A 37 -9.20 -4.83 -1.78
N GLN A 38 -8.83 -4.21 -2.90
CA GLN A 38 -7.59 -3.46 -3.04
C GLN A 38 -7.53 -2.27 -2.07
N ALA A 39 -8.64 -1.53 -1.92
CA ALA A 39 -8.70 -0.34 -1.08
C ALA A 39 -8.62 -0.66 0.43
N LEU A 40 -8.96 -1.87 0.85
CA LEU A 40 -9.01 -2.27 2.25
C LEU A 40 -7.82 -3.13 2.67
N LEU A 41 -7.32 -3.99 1.78
CA LEU A 41 -6.29 -4.98 2.13
C LEU A 41 -4.97 -4.34 2.58
N LEU A 42 -4.51 -3.31 1.87
CA LEU A 42 -3.21 -2.69 2.15
C LEU A 42 -3.20 -1.89 3.46
N PRO A 43 -4.24 -1.08 3.79
CA PRO A 43 -4.40 -0.53 5.13
C PRO A 43 -4.43 -1.60 6.23
N THR A 44 -5.17 -2.70 6.04
CA THR A 44 -5.21 -3.81 7.02
C THR A 44 -3.84 -4.44 7.22
N ALA A 45 -3.10 -4.70 6.14
CA ALA A 45 -1.72 -5.19 6.18
C ALA A 45 -0.79 -4.21 6.92
N GLY A 46 -0.88 -2.91 6.63
CA GLY A 46 -0.11 -1.88 7.32
C GLY A 46 -0.39 -1.81 8.82
N THR A 47 -1.61 -2.18 9.26
CA THR A 47 -1.94 -2.26 10.69
C THR A 47 -1.50 -3.55 11.38
N GLY A 48 -1.00 -4.54 10.64
CA GLY A 48 -0.61 -5.85 11.18
C GLY A 48 -1.79 -6.66 11.70
N ARG A 49 -2.91 -6.66 10.98
CA ARG A 49 -4.16 -7.33 11.40
C ARG A 49 -4.73 -8.26 10.33
N LEU A 50 -3.92 -8.74 9.39
CA LEU A 50 -4.37 -9.66 8.34
C LEU A 50 -4.86 -10.98 8.91
N GLN A 51 -4.19 -11.53 9.93
CA GLN A 51 -4.61 -12.80 10.51
C GLN A 51 -5.99 -12.70 11.17
N GLU A 52 -6.26 -11.58 11.84
CA GLU A 52 -7.52 -11.30 12.51
C GLU A 52 -8.65 -11.00 11.51
N ARG A 53 -8.36 -10.24 10.46
CA ARG A 53 -9.37 -9.63 9.59
C ARG A 53 -9.55 -10.32 8.24
N LEU A 54 -8.61 -11.15 7.81
CA LEU A 54 -8.66 -11.81 6.51
C LEU A 54 -8.79 -13.33 6.67
N LEU A 55 -7.72 -13.99 7.12
CA LEU A 55 -7.67 -15.45 7.27
C LEU A 55 -6.68 -15.86 8.38
N PRO A 56 -7.02 -16.83 9.26
CA PRO A 56 -6.16 -17.27 10.34
C PRO A 56 -5.08 -18.26 9.84
N LEU A 57 -4.18 -17.79 8.99
CA LEU A 57 -3.09 -18.60 8.41
C LEU A 57 -1.73 -18.18 8.98
N PRO A 58 -0.77 -19.11 9.18
CA PRO A 58 0.59 -18.77 9.64
C PRO A 58 1.29 -17.72 8.78
N ALA A 59 1.04 -17.72 7.46
CA ALA A 59 1.56 -16.71 6.54
C ALA A 59 1.04 -15.30 6.87
N MET A 60 -0.21 -15.16 7.31
CA MET A 60 -0.77 -13.86 7.72
C MET A 60 -0.13 -13.38 9.04
N ALA A 61 0.07 -14.28 10.01
CA ALA A 61 0.80 -13.95 11.24
C ALA A 61 2.23 -13.45 10.97
N HIS A 62 2.92 -14.05 9.98
CA HIS A 62 4.25 -13.60 9.60
C HIS A 62 4.22 -12.17 9.05
N LEU A 63 3.27 -11.86 8.16
CA LEU A 63 3.10 -10.51 7.62
C LEU A 63 2.75 -9.50 8.71
N ASP A 64 1.86 -9.86 9.63
CA ASP A 64 1.50 -9.03 10.77
C ASP A 64 2.72 -8.74 11.66
N ALA A 65 3.54 -9.76 11.94
CA ALA A 65 4.78 -9.60 12.68
C ALA A 65 5.78 -8.66 11.97
N VAL A 66 5.88 -8.71 10.63
CA VAL A 66 6.71 -7.75 9.86
C VAL A 66 6.17 -6.33 10.01
N ALA A 67 4.87 -6.11 9.89
CA ALA A 67 4.26 -4.79 10.07
C ALA A 67 4.55 -4.21 11.46
N HIS A 68 4.50 -5.04 12.50
CA HIS A 68 4.85 -4.65 13.86
C HIS A 68 6.34 -4.40 14.06
N ARG A 69 7.23 -5.22 13.51
CA ARG A 69 8.69 -5.01 13.55
C ARG A 69 9.10 -3.69 12.90
N LEU A 70 8.47 -3.34 11.77
CA LEU A 70 8.65 -2.06 11.09
C LEU A 70 7.92 -0.89 11.77
N SER A 71 7.21 -1.16 12.88
CA SER A 71 6.42 -0.17 13.63
C SER A 71 5.39 0.57 12.78
N LEU A 72 4.87 -0.06 11.71
CA LEU A 72 3.94 0.57 10.78
C LEU A 72 2.67 1.10 11.45
N PRO A 73 2.01 0.38 12.38
CA PRO A 73 0.81 0.90 13.04
C PRO A 73 1.09 2.15 13.87
N ALA A 74 2.24 2.21 14.55
CA ALA A 74 2.64 3.37 15.35
C ALA A 74 2.99 4.57 14.46
N ARG A 75 3.73 4.34 13.39
CA ARG A 75 4.07 5.37 12.40
C ARG A 75 2.83 5.91 11.69
N GLY A 76 1.88 5.05 11.35
CA GLY A 76 0.60 5.47 10.76
C GLY A 76 -0.23 6.35 11.70
N ARG A 77 -0.28 6.03 13.01
CA ARG A 77 -0.91 6.91 14.01
C ARG A 77 -0.22 8.26 14.10
N ALA A 78 1.11 8.28 14.15
CA ALA A 78 1.88 9.53 14.19
C ALA A 78 1.66 10.38 12.94
N ALA A 79 1.68 9.76 11.75
CA ALA A 79 1.43 10.44 10.49
C ALA A 79 -0.01 11.00 10.41
N ALA A 80 -1.01 10.23 10.85
CA ALA A 80 -2.40 10.69 10.89
C ALA A 80 -2.60 11.87 11.86
N ALA A 81 -1.93 11.85 13.02
CA ALA A 81 -1.97 12.95 13.99
C ALA A 81 -1.27 14.22 13.47
N ALA A 82 -0.27 14.08 12.60
CA ALA A 82 0.48 15.19 12.02
C ALA A 82 -0.18 15.80 10.75
N LEU A 83 -1.34 15.30 10.33
CA LEU A 83 -2.03 15.83 9.16
C LEU A 83 -2.45 17.30 9.38
N SER A 84 -2.13 18.16 8.41
CA SER A 84 -2.70 19.51 8.37
C SER A 84 -4.23 19.45 8.28
N PRO A 85 -4.97 20.48 8.74
CA PRO A 85 -6.43 20.52 8.57
C PRO A 85 -6.88 20.34 7.11
N PHE A 86 -6.11 20.90 6.17
CA PHE A 86 -6.34 20.78 4.73
C PHE A 86 -6.24 19.33 4.24
N THR A 87 -5.22 18.59 4.70
CA THR A 87 -5.03 17.18 4.31
C THR A 87 -6.02 16.27 5.04
N ARG A 88 -6.31 16.55 6.31
CA ARG A 88 -7.29 15.81 7.11
C ARG A 88 -8.67 15.81 6.45
N ALA A 89 -9.15 16.99 6.02
CA ALA A 89 -10.44 17.12 5.35
C ALA A 89 -10.55 16.23 4.10
N ARG A 90 -9.45 16.09 3.34
CA ARG A 90 -9.39 15.25 2.13
C ARG A 90 -9.38 13.76 2.46
N VAL A 91 -8.58 13.34 3.44
CA VAL A 91 -8.57 11.94 3.90
C VAL A 91 -9.97 11.55 4.39
N ASP A 92 -10.66 12.45 5.09
CA ASP A 92 -11.99 12.18 5.64
C ASP A 92 -13.05 12.08 4.56
N ALA A 93 -13.00 12.98 3.59
CA ALA A 93 -13.83 12.91 2.40
C ALA A 93 -13.64 11.58 1.66
N TYR A 94 -12.39 11.15 1.44
CA TYR A 94 -12.08 9.88 0.80
C TYR A 94 -12.64 8.69 1.60
N LEU A 95 -12.40 8.64 2.91
CA LEU A 95 -12.85 7.54 3.77
C LEU A 95 -14.38 7.48 3.89
N ALA A 96 -15.05 8.63 3.92
CA ALA A 96 -16.51 8.73 3.87
C ALA A 96 -17.05 8.18 2.54
N GLY A 97 -16.42 8.56 1.42
CA GLY A 97 -16.75 8.04 0.09
C GLY A 97 -16.54 6.54 0.00
N LEU A 98 -15.38 6.04 0.47
CA LEU A 98 -15.03 4.62 0.50
C LEU A 98 -16.07 3.79 1.26
N ARG A 99 -16.51 4.27 2.43
CA ARG A 99 -17.58 3.65 3.20
C ARG A 99 -18.87 3.58 2.41
N GLN A 100 -19.28 4.67 1.76
CA GLN A 100 -20.49 4.71 0.96
C GLN A 100 -20.41 3.81 -0.28
N GLY A 101 -19.29 3.82 -0.99
CA GLY A 101 -19.04 2.99 -2.18
C GLY A 101 -19.08 1.50 -1.86
N ARG A 102 -18.49 1.11 -0.73
CA ARG A 102 -18.45 -0.29 -0.28
C ARG A 102 -19.85 -0.88 -0.09
N LEU A 103 -20.82 -0.10 0.38
CA LEU A 103 -22.21 -0.54 0.52
C LEU A 103 -22.88 -0.86 -0.83
N ARG A 104 -22.34 -0.31 -1.92
CA ARG A 104 -22.83 -0.50 -3.29
C ARG A 104 -22.04 -1.55 -4.07
N ALA A 105 -20.97 -2.08 -3.49
CA ALA A 105 -20.15 -3.10 -4.13
C ALA A 105 -20.97 -4.36 -4.43
N ARG A 106 -20.65 -5.00 -5.56
CA ARG A 106 -21.22 -6.28 -6.00
C ARG A 106 -20.10 -7.28 -6.27
N PRO A 107 -19.34 -7.68 -5.23
CA PRO A 107 -18.18 -8.55 -5.40
C PRO A 107 -18.59 -9.97 -5.79
N ALA A 108 -17.69 -10.69 -6.48
CA ALA A 108 -17.82 -12.12 -6.67
C ALA A 108 -17.76 -12.88 -5.33
N ARG A 109 -18.24 -14.12 -5.27
CA ARG A 109 -18.37 -14.88 -4.00
C ARG A 109 -17.08 -14.94 -3.17
N LEU A 110 -15.94 -15.20 -3.80
CA LEU A 110 -14.64 -15.25 -3.12
C LEU A 110 -14.26 -13.89 -2.54
N GLU A 111 -14.41 -12.82 -3.33
CA GLU A 111 -14.14 -11.46 -2.89
C GLU A 111 -15.07 -11.04 -1.75
N ALA A 112 -16.36 -11.41 -1.82
CA ALA A 112 -17.32 -11.16 -0.75
C ALA A 112 -16.90 -11.81 0.58
N MET A 113 -16.36 -13.04 0.53
CA MET A 113 -15.86 -13.75 1.70
C MET A 113 -14.66 -13.04 2.32
N LEU A 114 -13.69 -12.61 1.50
CA LEU A 114 -12.52 -11.86 1.96
C LEU A 114 -12.92 -10.49 2.53
N LEU A 115 -13.85 -9.80 1.89
CA LEU A 115 -14.33 -8.49 2.32
C LEU A 115 -15.13 -8.55 3.63
N ALA A 116 -15.71 -9.68 4.01
CA ALA A 116 -16.54 -9.79 5.21
C ALA A 116 -15.77 -9.46 6.49
N GLY A 117 -14.48 -9.81 6.56
CA GLY A 117 -13.64 -9.53 7.73
C GLY A 117 -12.90 -8.19 7.69
N LEU A 118 -12.82 -7.53 6.53
CA LEU A 118 -12.10 -6.27 6.38
C LEU A 118 -12.95 -5.07 6.82
N GLU A 119 -12.34 -4.05 7.41
CA GLU A 119 -13.02 -2.83 7.85
C GLU A 119 -12.62 -1.65 6.98
N VAL A 120 -13.51 -0.67 6.83
CA VAL A 120 -13.12 0.61 6.21
C VAL A 120 -12.08 1.26 7.13
N PRO A 121 -10.86 1.55 6.64
CA PRO A 121 -9.79 2.08 7.47
C PRO A 121 -10.13 3.48 8.02
N ASP A 122 -9.54 3.81 9.17
CA ASP A 122 -9.40 5.19 9.60
C ASP A 122 -8.16 5.85 8.97
N ALA A 123 -7.90 7.11 9.31
CA ALA A 123 -6.74 7.83 8.79
C ALA A 123 -5.40 7.18 9.18
N ALA A 124 -5.31 6.57 10.37
CA ALA A 124 -4.08 5.93 10.85
C ALA A 124 -3.80 4.62 10.11
N ALA A 125 -4.83 3.78 9.91
CA ALA A 125 -4.74 2.57 9.11
C ALA A 125 -4.41 2.89 7.64
N MET A 126 -5.04 3.92 7.08
CA MET A 126 -4.72 4.39 5.73
C MET A 126 -3.25 4.82 5.61
N ALA A 127 -2.76 5.64 6.55
CA ALA A 127 -1.37 6.06 6.59
C ALA A 127 -0.40 4.86 6.77
N SER A 128 -0.78 3.87 7.58
CA SER A 128 0.02 2.65 7.77
C SER A 128 0.16 1.87 6.45
N GLY A 129 -0.93 1.75 5.69
CA GLY A 129 -0.93 1.15 4.35
C GLY A 129 -0.09 1.92 3.33
N PHE A 130 -0.13 3.26 3.35
CA PHE A 130 0.73 4.09 2.48
C PHE A 130 2.22 3.91 2.80
N ILE A 131 2.59 3.89 4.08
CA ILE A 131 3.98 3.64 4.50
C ILE A 131 4.42 2.23 4.06
N LEU A 132 3.57 1.22 4.23
CA LEU A 132 3.82 -0.13 3.73
C LEU A 132 4.06 -0.14 2.22
N SER A 133 3.20 0.55 1.45
CA SER A 133 3.34 0.63 -0.01
C SER A 133 4.66 1.27 -0.44
N SER A 134 5.10 2.29 0.29
CA SER A 134 6.37 2.98 0.05
C SER A 134 7.56 2.07 0.37
N TYR A 135 7.45 1.32 1.47
CA TYR A 135 8.45 0.30 1.83
C TYR A 135 8.54 -0.79 0.77
N LEU A 136 7.42 -1.37 0.33
CA LEU A 136 7.42 -2.41 -0.69
C LEU A 136 8.03 -1.90 -2.01
N GLY A 137 7.66 -0.70 -2.46
CA GLY A 137 8.17 -0.12 -3.70
C GLY A 137 9.67 0.20 -3.68
N LEU A 138 10.19 0.70 -2.56
CA LEU A 138 11.61 1.09 -2.44
C LEU A 138 12.50 -0.08 -2.02
N ALA A 139 12.07 -0.89 -1.05
CA ALA A 139 12.86 -2.00 -0.53
C ALA A 139 12.98 -3.16 -1.53
N GLU A 140 11.96 -3.44 -2.35
CA GLU A 140 12.04 -4.49 -3.37
C GLU A 140 13.07 -4.13 -4.46
N GLY A 141 13.17 -2.86 -4.83
CA GLY A 141 14.19 -2.38 -5.78
C GLY A 141 15.61 -2.54 -5.23
N GLN A 142 15.83 -2.16 -3.97
CA GLN A 142 17.14 -2.26 -3.33
C GLN A 142 17.55 -3.72 -3.06
N GLU A 143 16.66 -4.52 -2.47
CA GLU A 143 16.92 -5.92 -2.13
C GLU A 143 17.28 -6.76 -3.37
N ARG A 144 16.55 -6.57 -4.48
CA ARG A 144 16.85 -7.29 -5.71
C ARG A 144 18.21 -6.93 -6.28
N MET A 145 18.57 -5.64 -6.25
CA MET A 145 19.85 -5.19 -6.78
C MET A 145 21.01 -5.70 -5.92
N GLU A 146 20.90 -5.56 -4.60
CA GLU A 146 21.89 -6.06 -3.65
C GLU A 146 22.07 -7.57 -3.77
N ARG A 147 20.98 -8.35 -3.86
CA ARG A 147 21.08 -9.80 -4.05
C ARG A 147 21.77 -10.16 -5.36
N VAL A 148 21.48 -9.48 -6.46
CA VAL A 148 22.16 -9.73 -7.75
C VAL A 148 23.65 -9.49 -7.63
N LEU A 149 24.08 -8.41 -6.98
CA LEU A 149 25.50 -8.11 -6.76
C LEU A 149 26.16 -9.18 -5.88
N VAL A 150 25.54 -9.54 -4.75
CA VAL A 150 26.05 -10.59 -3.85
C VAL A 150 26.17 -11.93 -4.57
N GLU A 151 25.13 -12.33 -5.31
CA GLU A 151 25.14 -13.58 -6.06
C GLU A 151 26.15 -13.59 -7.22
N ALA A 152 26.35 -12.46 -7.89
CA ALA A 152 27.34 -12.32 -8.95
C ALA A 152 28.76 -12.47 -8.39
N VAL A 153 29.07 -11.77 -7.29
CA VAL A 153 30.36 -11.90 -6.58
C VAL A 153 30.58 -13.33 -6.10
N ALA A 154 29.58 -13.95 -5.45
CA ALA A 154 29.66 -15.33 -4.99
C ALA A 154 29.87 -16.35 -6.11
N ARG A 155 29.48 -16.03 -7.35
CA ARG A 155 29.69 -16.85 -8.55
C ARG A 155 30.96 -16.48 -9.34
N GLY A 156 31.79 -15.59 -8.81
CA GLY A 156 33.08 -15.23 -9.40
C GLY A 156 33.00 -14.21 -10.55
N ALA A 157 31.99 -13.33 -10.54
CA ALA A 157 31.93 -12.21 -11.47
C ALA A 157 33.15 -11.28 -11.31
N ASP A 158 33.56 -10.66 -12.42
CA ASP A 158 34.66 -9.68 -12.44
C ASP A 158 34.25 -8.39 -11.70
N LEU A 159 34.95 -8.10 -10.60
CA LEU A 159 34.67 -6.94 -9.76
C LEU A 159 34.88 -5.62 -10.49
N ALA A 160 35.90 -5.52 -11.36
CA ALA A 160 36.17 -4.28 -12.09
C ALA A 160 35.06 -4.01 -13.11
N LEU A 161 34.50 -5.06 -13.72
CA LEU A 161 33.35 -4.93 -14.61
C LEU A 161 32.08 -4.53 -13.84
N LEU A 162 31.84 -5.10 -12.65
CA LEU A 162 30.73 -4.70 -11.79
C LEU A 162 30.85 -3.23 -11.36
N GLU A 163 32.03 -2.80 -10.92
CA GLU A 163 32.31 -1.40 -10.57
C GLU A 163 32.06 -0.45 -11.74
N ALA A 164 32.52 -0.79 -12.94
CA ALA A 164 32.28 0.00 -14.14
C ALA A 164 30.79 0.03 -14.55
N MET A 165 30.08 -1.09 -14.42
CA MET A 165 28.66 -1.19 -14.79
C MET A 165 27.74 -0.41 -13.86
N PHE A 166 28.10 -0.29 -12.58
CA PHE A 166 27.26 0.29 -11.54
C PHE A 166 27.77 1.63 -11.01
N ASP A 167 28.78 2.25 -11.63
CA ASP A 167 29.25 3.60 -11.27
C ASP A 167 28.10 4.63 -11.34
N PRO A 168 27.92 5.52 -10.33
CA PRO A 168 28.71 5.67 -9.10
C PRO A 168 28.14 4.91 -7.89
N HIS A 169 27.17 4.03 -8.10
CA HIS A 169 26.35 3.42 -7.03
C HIS A 169 27.08 2.39 -6.15
N LEU A 170 28.29 1.98 -6.51
CA LEU A 170 29.15 1.09 -5.72
C LEU A 170 30.24 1.84 -4.93
N GLU A 171 30.18 3.17 -4.86
CA GLU A 171 31.13 3.94 -4.06
C GLU A 171 31.15 3.47 -2.59
N GLY A 172 32.32 3.03 -2.13
CA GLY A 172 32.52 2.55 -0.75
C GLY A 172 32.03 1.13 -0.47
N TRP A 173 31.62 0.36 -1.48
CA TRP A 173 31.29 -1.06 -1.31
C TRP A 173 32.54 -1.88 -0.96
N ARG A 174 32.36 -3.02 -0.27
CA ARG A 174 33.44 -3.91 0.19
C ARG A 174 33.19 -5.35 -0.25
N PRO A 175 33.42 -5.69 -1.53
CA PRO A 175 33.11 -7.00 -2.10
C PRO A 175 33.88 -8.15 -1.42
N GLU A 176 35.04 -7.88 -0.83
CA GLU A 176 35.83 -8.83 -0.04
C GLU A 176 35.08 -9.38 1.19
N VAL A 177 34.09 -8.67 1.71
CA VAL A 177 33.25 -9.13 2.84
C VAL A 177 32.19 -10.14 2.37
N LEU A 178 31.89 -10.17 1.07
CA LEU A 178 30.86 -11.03 0.47
C LEU A 178 31.40 -12.37 -0.03
N ALA A 179 32.73 -12.53 -0.04
CA ALA A 179 33.42 -13.71 -0.58
C ALA A 179 33.82 -14.75 0.49
N GLY A 180 33.37 -14.60 1.74
CA GLY A 180 33.55 -15.57 2.83
C GLY A 180 32.33 -16.45 3.05
#